data_AF-A0A950AQT0-F1
#
_entry.id   AF-A0A950AQT0-F1
#
_cell.length_a   1.000
_cell.length_b   1.000
_cell.length_c   1.000
_cell.angle_alpha   90.00
_cell.angle_beta   90.00
_cell.angle_gamma   90.00
#
_symmetry.space_group_name_H-M   'P 1'
#
loop_
_entity.id
_entity.type
_entity.pdbx_description
1 polymer ?
#
loop_
_entity_poly.entity_id
_entity_poly.type
_entity_poly.pdbx_seq_one_letter_code
_entity_poly.pdbx_strand_id
1 'polypeptide(L)' 'MAGRRKVHTAAFKAQVALAALKGDRTVNELAGYYGVHPTLIHGWKKRLLT' A
#
# COMPACT_ATOMS: atom_id res chain seq x y z
N MET A 1 -8.41 1.50 -23.54
CA MET A 1 -7.62 2.56 -22.88
C MET A 1 -6.78 1.92 -21.79
N ALA A 2 -5.48 1.71 -22.04
CA ALA A 2 -4.58 1.09 -21.07
C ALA A 2 -4.31 2.08 -19.92
N GLY A 3 -5.00 1.88 -18.80
CA GLY A 3 -4.79 2.67 -17.59
C GLY A 3 -3.32 2.66 -17.20
N ARG A 4 -2.70 3.84 -17.17
CA ARG A 4 -1.30 4.07 -16.82
C ARG A 4 -1.07 3.52 -15.41
N ARG A 5 -0.54 2.29 -15.29
CA ARG A 5 -0.22 1.68 -14.00
C ARG A 5 0.82 2.56 -13.31
N LYS A 6 0.42 3.29 -12.28
CA LYS A 6 1.37 4.02 -11.42
C LYS A 6 2.31 2.99 -10.81
N VAL A 7 3.55 2.97 -11.30
CA VAL A 7 4.60 2.08 -10.77
C VAL A 7 5.02 2.65 -9.42
N HIS A 8 4.45 2.12 -8.35
CA HIS A 8 4.91 2.42 -7.01
C HIS A 8 6.24 1.70 -6.76
N THR A 9 7.26 2.45 -6.37
CA THR A 9 8.59 1.92 -6.02
C THR A 9 8.49 0.96 -4.83
N ALA A 10 9.41 0.00 -4.76
CA ALA A 10 9.41 -1.01 -3.69
C ALA A 10 9.51 -0.37 -2.30
N ALA A 11 10.28 0.71 -2.16
CA ALA A 11 10.38 1.49 -0.92
C ALA A 11 9.03 2.07 -0.47
N PHE A 12 8.23 2.59 -1.40
CA PHE A 12 6.92 3.13 -1.09
C PHE A 12 5.94 2.04 -0.63
N LYS A 13 5.96 0.88 -1.29
CA LYS A 13 5.15 -0.28 -0.89
C LYS A 13 5.53 -0.76 0.50
N ALA A 14 6.84 -0.83 0.80
CA ALA A 14 7.36 -1.23 2.09
C ALA A 14 6.97 -0.22 3.18
N GLN A 15 7.09 1.09 2.93
CA GLN A 15 6.70 2.14 3.87
C GLN A 15 5.19 2.09 4.19
N VAL A 16 4.34 1.93 3.17
CA VAL A 16 2.88 1.84 3.36
C VAL A 16 2.50 0.55 4.08
N ALA A 17 3.15 -0.58 3.76
CA ALA A 17 2.88 -1.84 4.43
C ALA A 17 3.41 -1.88 5.87
N LEU A 18 4.55 -1.24 6.16
CA LEU A 18 5.06 -1.02 7.51
C LEU A 18 4.13 -0.12 8.31
N ALA A 19 3.66 0.99 7.74
CA ALA A 19 2.68 1.87 8.38
C ALA A 19 1.36 1.13 8.67
N ALA A 20 0.93 0.27 7.74
CA ALA A 20 -0.25 -0.58 7.94
C ALA A 20 -0.02 -1.69 8.99
N LEU A 21 1.22 -2.16 9.17
CA LEU A 21 1.61 -3.15 10.19
C LEU A 21 1.73 -2.49 11.57
N LYS A 22 2.22 -1.25 11.63
CA LYS A 22 2.38 -0.49 12.87
C LYS A 22 1.06 -0.19 13.57
N GLY A 23 -0.07 -0.27 12.86
CA GLY A 23 -1.40 -0.06 13.44
C GLY A 23 -1.75 1.40 13.70
N ASP A 24 -0.82 2.33 13.46
CA ASP A 24 -1.00 3.78 13.65
C ASP A 24 -2.09 4.37 12.74
N ARG A 25 -2.36 3.75 11.57
CA ARG A 25 -3.43 4.15 10.65
C ARG A 25 -4.04 2.94 9.96
N THR A 26 -5.34 3.01 9.71
CA THR A 26 -6.04 1.94 8.99
C THR A 26 -5.59 1.89 7.52
N VAL A 27 -5.70 0.71 6.91
CA VAL A 27 -5.37 0.51 5.48
C VAL A 27 -6.19 1.46 4.59
N ASN A 28 -7.44 1.77 5.00
CA ASN A 28 -8.32 2.70 4.30
C ASN A 28 -7.85 4.16 4.40
N GLU A 29 -7.35 4.59 5.56
CA GLU A 29 -6.80 5.94 5.71
C GLU A 29 -5.47 6.09 4.98
N LEU A 30 -4.61 5.07 5.02
CA LEU A 30 -3.38 5.03 4.23
C LEU A 30 -3.70 5.06 2.74
N ALA A 31 -4.72 4.33 2.31
CA ALA A 31 -5.20 4.35 0.94
C ALA A 31 -5.61 5.75 0.49
N GLY A 32 -6.39 6.47 1.31
CA GLY A 32 -6.77 7.86 1.03
C GLY A 32 -5.58 8.83 1.04
N TYR A 33 -4.71 8.73 2.04
CA TYR A 33 -3.57 9.63 2.23
C TYR A 33 -2.50 9.49 1.14
N TYR A 34 -2.23 8.24 0.73
CA TYR A 34 -1.25 7.93 -0.30
C TYR A 34 -1.84 7.81 -1.71
N GLY A 35 -3.16 7.91 -1.86
CA GLY A 35 -3.87 7.72 -3.13
C GLY A 35 -3.70 6.30 -3.70
N VAL A 36 -3.57 5.30 -2.83
CA VAL A 36 -3.34 3.89 -3.17
C VAL A 36 -4.62 3.10 -2.92
N HIS A 37 -4.96 2.16 -3.79
CA HIS A 37 -6.12 1.30 -3.54
C HIS A 37 -5.88 0.38 -2.30
N PRO A 38 -6.83 0.25 -1.35
CA PRO A 38 -6.69 -0.60 -0.17
C PRO A 38 -6.27 -2.04 -0.49
N THR A 39 -6.84 -2.60 -1.56
CA THR A 39 -6.51 -3.95 -2.07
C THR A 39 -5.02 -4.12 -2.41
N LEU A 40 -4.35 -3.07 -2.91
CA LEU A 40 -2.91 -3.11 -3.20
C LEU A 40 -2.11 -3.16 -1.90
N ILE A 41 -2.51 -2.41 -0.89
CA ILE A 41 -1.87 -2.39 0.43
C ILE A 41 -2.00 -3.75 1.10
N HIS A 42 -3.17 -4.40 1.03
CA HIS A 42 -3.34 -5.78 1.50
C HIS A 42 -2.41 -6.75 0.76
N GLY A 43 -2.27 -6.62 -0.57
CA GLY A 43 -1.33 -7.40 -1.35
C GLY A 43 0.13 -7.17 -0.95
N TRP A 44 0.51 -5.93 -0.62
CA TRP A 44 1.86 -5.59 -0.15
C TRP A 44 2.12 -6.12 1.25
N LYS A 45 1.15 -6.03 2.16
CA LYS A 45 1.19 -6.63 3.49
C LYS A 45 1.43 -8.13 3.42
N LYS A 46 0.68 -8.82 2.55
CA LYS A 46 0.82 -10.27 2.34
C LYS A 46 2.21 -10.63 1.80
N ARG A 47 2.74 -9.84 0.86
CA ARG A 47 4.09 -10.01 0.30
C ARG A 47 5.23 -9.65 1.27
N LEU A 48 4.95 -8.93 2.35
CA LEU A 48 5.91 -8.62 3.43
C LEU A 48 5.95 -9.71 4.50
N LEU A 49 4.85 -10.45 4.66
CA LEU A 49 4.71 -11.58 5.58
C LEU A 49 5.05 -12.93 4.94
N THR A 50 5.33 -12.95 3.63
CA THR A 50 5.80 -14.14 2.88
C THR A 50 7.28 -13.96 2.60
#